data_AF-A0A5A9ZP64-F1
#
_entry.id   AF-A0A5A9ZP64-F1
#
_cell.length_a   1.000
_cell.length_b   1.000
_cell.length_c   1.000
_cell.angle_alpha   90.00
_cell.angle_beta   90.00
_cell.angle_gamma   90.00
#
_symmetry.space_group_name_H-M   'P 1'
#
loop_
_entity.id
_entity.type
_entity.pdbx_description
1 polymer ?
#
loop_
_entity_poly.entity_id
_entity_poly.type
_entity_poly.pdbx_seq_one_letter_code
_entity_poly.pdbx_strand_id
1 'polypeptide(L)'
;MTDPLFSSDSFAPAPDVCGLQGAPLAEASSLGLHVPVGEDVLDLGSPEADLDGDGFMEAVTLGDDRGLTVFTDADGDGTVDHVSTVRFDGSYDSWRLANPTEGVPFGGFTNETRGDAGGDPSAPARWERIDHGHI
;
A
#
# COMPACT_ATOMS: atom_id res chain seq x y z
N MET A 1 -20.37 30.12 -21.53
CA MET A 1 -20.96 28.76 -21.56
C MET A 1 -19.86 27.88 -21.00
N THR A 2 -19.96 27.55 -19.72
CA THR A 2 -18.88 26.92 -18.95
C THR A 2 -19.06 25.42 -19.05
N ASP A 3 -18.03 24.73 -19.50
CA ASP A 3 -17.98 23.27 -19.66
C ASP A 3 -17.82 22.60 -18.29
N PRO A 4 -18.68 21.64 -17.89
CA PRO A 4 -18.53 20.90 -16.65
C PRO A 4 -17.93 19.52 -16.96
N LEU A 5 -16.60 19.42 -16.96
CA LEU A 5 -15.89 18.13 -16.95
C LEU A 5 -15.07 18.01 -15.67
N PHE A 6 -15.74 18.09 -14.53
CA PHE A 6 -15.27 17.38 -13.35
C PHE A 6 -15.74 15.93 -13.50
N SER A 7 -14.98 15.14 -14.25
CA SER A 7 -14.98 13.70 -14.02
C SER A 7 -14.61 13.54 -12.55
N SER A 8 -15.54 13.06 -11.75
CA SER A 8 -15.25 12.55 -10.42
C SER A 8 -14.29 11.37 -10.64
N ASP A 9 -12.99 11.66 -10.67
CA ASP A 9 -11.94 10.69 -10.48
C ASP A 9 -12.35 9.96 -9.21
N SER A 10 -12.86 8.75 -9.38
CA SER A 10 -13.34 7.93 -8.28
C SER A 10 -12.08 7.47 -7.59
N PHE A 11 -11.52 8.33 -6.75
CA PHE A 11 -10.39 8.00 -5.90
C PHE A 11 -10.80 6.74 -5.16
N ALA A 12 -10.18 5.61 -5.50
CA ALA A 12 -10.42 4.41 -4.73
C ALA A 12 -9.95 4.72 -3.30
N PRO A 13 -10.79 4.50 -2.27
CA PRO A 13 -10.29 4.52 -0.91
C PRO A 13 -9.14 3.50 -0.81
N ALA A 14 -8.25 3.69 0.16
CA ALA A 14 -7.20 2.73 0.46
C ALA A 14 -7.75 1.29 0.48
N PRO A 15 -6.96 0.28 0.07
CA PRO A 15 -7.46 -1.06 -0.14
C PRO A 15 -8.16 -1.58 1.12
N ASP A 16 -9.41 -2.04 1.00
CA ASP A 16 -10.16 -2.63 2.13
C ASP A 16 -9.66 -4.07 2.36
N VAL A 17 -8.65 -4.17 3.22
CA VAL A 17 -7.88 -5.39 3.44
C VAL A 17 -7.94 -5.85 4.88
N CYS A 18 -7.81 -7.16 5.06
CA CYS A 18 -7.77 -7.80 6.37
C CYS A 18 -6.45 -7.51 7.09
N GLY A 19 -6.50 -7.31 8.41
CA GLY A 19 -5.31 -7.29 9.28
C GLY A 19 -4.52 -5.98 9.31
N LEU A 20 -4.83 -5.01 8.45
CA LEU A 20 -4.14 -3.71 8.42
C LEU A 20 -4.54 -2.79 9.59
N GLN A 21 -5.70 -3.05 10.19
CA GLN A 21 -6.21 -2.26 11.31
C GLN A 21 -5.25 -2.35 12.51
N GLY A 22 -4.70 -1.21 12.92
CA GLY A 22 -3.80 -1.11 14.06
C GLY A 22 -2.31 -1.23 13.73
N ALA A 23 -1.95 -1.32 12.44
CA ALA A 23 -0.56 -1.14 12.03
C ALA A 23 -0.07 0.27 12.45
N PRO A 24 1.12 0.37 13.06
CA PRO A 24 1.68 1.66 13.46
C PRO A 24 2.03 2.51 12.23
N LEU A 25 2.09 3.83 12.42
CA LEU A 25 2.68 4.71 11.42
C LEU A 25 4.17 4.36 11.26
N ALA A 26 4.64 4.41 10.01
CA ALA A 26 6.05 4.23 9.72
C ALA A 26 6.88 5.39 10.26
N GLU A 27 7.92 5.06 11.01
CA GLU A 27 8.97 5.99 11.40
C GLU A 27 10.05 6.01 10.31
N ALA A 28 10.71 7.14 10.06
CA ALA A 28 11.79 7.21 9.06
C ALA A 28 12.98 6.27 9.34
N SER A 29 13.12 5.79 10.59
CA SER A 29 14.13 4.82 10.98
C SER A 29 13.67 3.37 10.91
N SER A 30 12.42 3.11 10.51
CA SER A 30 11.91 1.74 10.41
C SER A 30 12.61 0.99 9.27
N LEU A 31 12.96 -0.27 9.55
CA LEU A 31 13.50 -1.23 8.59
C LEU A 31 12.45 -2.27 8.19
N GLY A 32 11.18 -2.03 8.54
CA GLY A 32 10.07 -2.88 8.16
C GLY A 32 9.65 -2.68 6.71
N LEU A 33 8.68 -3.49 6.29
CA LEU A 33 7.95 -3.32 5.06
C LEU A 33 6.88 -2.26 5.26
N HIS A 34 6.82 -1.26 4.38
CA HIS A 34 5.91 -0.13 4.54
C HIS A 34 4.80 -0.13 3.49
N VAL A 35 3.58 0.20 3.90
CA VAL A 35 2.44 0.33 2.98
C VAL A 35 1.87 1.73 3.04
N PRO A 36 1.76 2.43 1.90
CA PRO A 36 1.14 3.74 1.87
C PRO A 36 -0.39 3.62 1.73
N VAL A 37 -1.12 4.34 2.57
CA VAL A 37 -2.58 4.28 2.76
C VAL A 37 -3.14 5.70 2.77
N GLY A 38 -3.55 6.19 1.60
CA GLY A 38 -3.98 7.59 1.46
C GLY A 38 -2.80 8.55 1.61
N GLU A 39 -2.80 9.35 2.67
CA GLU A 39 -1.70 10.29 3.01
C GLU A 39 -0.72 9.69 4.03
N ASP A 40 -1.07 8.59 4.69
CA ASP A 40 -0.26 7.98 5.74
C ASP A 40 0.57 6.81 5.19
N VAL A 41 1.68 6.52 5.86
CA VAL A 41 2.45 5.29 5.64
C VAL A 41 2.45 4.46 6.90
N LEU A 42 2.12 3.18 6.77
CA LEU A 42 2.07 2.22 7.86
C LEU A 42 3.27 1.28 7.80
N ASP A 43 3.76 0.87 8.96
CA ASP A 43 4.82 -0.12 9.12
C ASP A 43 4.22 -1.49 9.44
N LEU A 44 4.46 -2.44 8.56
CA LEU A 44 3.98 -3.82 8.66
C LEU A 44 4.94 -4.73 9.44
N GLY A 45 6.10 -4.20 9.84
CA GLY A 45 7.17 -4.96 10.47
C GLY A 45 8.08 -5.64 9.47
N SER A 46 8.96 -6.51 9.97
CA SER A 46 9.94 -7.19 9.12
C SER A 46 9.25 -8.16 8.15
N PRO A 47 9.59 -8.15 6.85
CA PRO A 47 9.10 -9.15 5.91
C PRO A 47 9.54 -10.55 6.34
N GLU A 48 8.71 -11.54 6.07
CA GLU A 48 8.84 -12.91 6.59
C GLU A 48 8.86 -14.00 5.49
N ALA A 49 8.52 -13.64 4.25
CA ALA A 49 8.50 -14.56 3.13
C ALA A 49 9.26 -14.02 1.92
N ASP A 50 9.99 -14.94 1.27
CA ASP A 50 10.71 -14.78 0.00
C ASP A 50 9.87 -15.48 -1.09
N LEU A 51 9.24 -14.72 -1.99
CA LEU A 51 8.33 -15.30 -3.00
C LEU A 51 9.02 -15.60 -4.33
N ASP A 52 10.16 -14.95 -4.62
CA ASP A 52 10.91 -15.13 -5.87
C ASP A 52 12.13 -16.07 -5.73
N GLY A 53 12.55 -16.37 -4.51
CA GLY A 53 13.61 -17.31 -4.16
C GLY A 53 15.02 -16.72 -4.25
N ASP A 54 15.17 -15.40 -4.20
CA ASP A 54 16.46 -14.72 -4.28
C ASP A 54 17.22 -14.65 -2.93
N GLY A 55 16.56 -15.04 -1.84
CA GLY A 55 17.10 -15.06 -0.49
C GLY A 55 16.80 -13.81 0.35
N PHE A 56 16.05 -12.84 -0.18
CA PHE A 56 15.53 -11.69 0.54
C PHE A 56 14.04 -11.87 0.86
N MET A 57 13.62 -11.42 2.04
CA MET A 57 12.20 -11.47 2.40
C MET A 57 11.53 -10.20 1.88
N GLU A 58 10.42 -10.35 1.16
CA GLU A 58 9.70 -9.29 0.47
C GLU A 58 8.22 -9.16 0.89
N ALA A 59 7.70 -10.14 1.64
CA ALA A 59 6.28 -10.19 1.96
C ALA A 59 5.97 -10.34 3.45
N VAL A 60 4.89 -9.67 3.87
CA VAL A 60 4.26 -9.80 5.19
C VAL A 60 2.84 -10.31 5.01
N THR A 61 2.41 -11.23 5.86
CA THR A 61 1.03 -11.71 5.88
C THR A 61 0.32 -11.26 7.16
N LEU A 62 -0.71 -10.43 7.02
CA LEU A 62 -1.56 -10.00 8.13
C LEU A 62 -2.94 -10.64 8.06
N GLY A 63 -3.59 -10.80 9.21
CA GLY A 63 -4.95 -11.34 9.27
C GLY A 63 -5.78 -10.71 10.39
N ASP A 64 -7.08 -10.74 10.21
CA ASP A 64 -8.08 -10.36 11.21
C ASP A 64 -9.24 -11.38 11.21
N ASP A 65 -10.35 -11.03 11.85
CA ASP A 65 -11.55 -11.86 11.91
C ASP A 65 -12.33 -11.97 10.59
N ARG A 66 -11.94 -11.20 9.56
CA ARG A 66 -12.52 -11.24 8.22
C ARG A 66 -11.73 -12.12 7.25
N GLY A 67 -10.42 -12.29 7.47
CA GLY A 67 -9.57 -13.08 6.60
C GLY A 67 -8.09 -12.77 6.70
N LEU A 68 -7.40 -12.90 5.58
CA LEU A 68 -5.94 -12.78 5.44
C LEU A 68 -5.60 -11.83 4.30
N THR A 69 -4.51 -11.08 4.46
CA THR A 69 -3.93 -10.23 3.41
C THR A 69 -2.44 -10.48 3.32
N VAL A 70 -1.95 -10.63 2.09
CA VAL A 70 -0.53 -10.65 1.76
C VAL A 70 -0.16 -9.29 1.18
N PHE A 71 0.91 -8.70 1.74
CA PHE A 71 1.54 -7.47 1.26
C PHE A 71 2.93 -7.82 0.73
N THR A 72 3.27 -7.35 -0.45
CA THR A 72 4.51 -7.70 -1.16
C THR A 72 5.19 -6.46 -1.74
N ASP A 73 6.49 -6.35 -1.50
CA ASP A 73 7.43 -5.42 -2.16
C ASP A 73 8.22 -6.19 -3.23
N ALA A 74 7.73 -6.14 -4.47
CA ALA A 74 8.27 -6.94 -5.55
C ALA A 74 9.49 -6.30 -6.23
N ASP A 75 9.76 -5.01 -5.98
CA ASP A 75 10.91 -4.30 -6.53
C ASP A 75 12.07 -4.11 -5.53
N GLY A 76 11.82 -4.41 -4.25
CA GLY A 76 12.81 -4.47 -3.17
C GLY A 76 13.16 -3.10 -2.59
N ASP A 77 12.33 -2.08 -2.79
CA ASP A 77 12.57 -0.72 -2.30
C ASP A 77 12.12 -0.47 -0.84
N GLY A 78 11.49 -1.48 -0.21
CA GLY A 78 10.91 -1.45 1.13
C GLY A 78 9.43 -1.07 1.16
N THR A 79 8.82 -0.78 0.01
CA THR A 79 7.42 -0.35 -0.11
C THR A 79 6.57 -1.44 -0.74
N VAL A 80 5.37 -1.64 -0.20
CA VAL A 80 4.43 -2.59 -0.77
C VAL A 80 3.90 -2.10 -2.12
N ASP A 81 4.09 -2.89 -3.17
CA ASP A 81 3.55 -2.65 -4.51
C ASP A 81 2.30 -3.47 -4.79
N HIS A 82 2.17 -4.61 -4.12
CA HIS A 82 1.13 -5.59 -4.41
C HIS A 82 0.45 -6.06 -3.13
N VAL A 83 -0.88 -6.06 -3.15
CA VAL A 83 -1.71 -6.45 -2.01
C VAL A 83 -2.75 -7.44 -2.50
N SER A 84 -2.91 -8.56 -1.81
CA SER A 84 -3.97 -9.54 -2.09
C SER A 84 -4.65 -9.94 -0.80
N THR A 85 -5.96 -9.76 -0.72
CA THR A 85 -6.77 -10.16 0.44
C THR A 85 -7.72 -11.27 0.06
N VAL A 86 -7.87 -12.25 0.95
CA VAL A 86 -8.84 -13.33 0.86
C VAL A 86 -9.64 -13.35 2.15
N ARG A 87 -10.96 -13.21 2.02
CA ARG A 87 -11.89 -13.20 3.15
C ARG A 87 -12.48 -14.58 3.38
N PHE A 88 -12.92 -14.84 4.61
CA PHE A 88 -13.50 -16.13 5.00
C PHE A 88 -14.84 -16.44 4.31
N ASP A 89 -15.52 -15.43 3.77
CA ASP A 89 -16.71 -15.64 2.94
C ASP A 89 -16.36 -16.18 1.55
N GLY A 90 -15.08 -16.23 1.18
CA GLY A 90 -14.59 -16.67 -0.12
C GLY A 90 -14.36 -15.52 -1.10
N SER A 91 -14.70 -14.28 -0.74
CA SER A 91 -14.36 -13.12 -1.56
C SER A 91 -12.85 -12.84 -1.53
N TYR A 92 -12.34 -12.34 -2.65
CA TYR A 92 -10.96 -11.88 -2.75
C TYR A 92 -10.88 -10.59 -3.56
N ASP A 93 -9.84 -9.80 -3.28
CA ASP A 93 -9.48 -8.61 -4.04
C ASP A 93 -7.95 -8.53 -4.10
N SER A 94 -7.42 -8.04 -5.22
CA SER A 94 -6.00 -7.77 -5.42
C SER A 94 -5.80 -6.37 -5.96
N TRP A 95 -4.78 -5.68 -5.44
CA TRP A 95 -4.45 -4.31 -5.80
C TRP A 95 -2.97 -4.16 -6.11
N ARG A 96 -2.68 -3.20 -6.98
CA ARG A 96 -1.33 -2.74 -7.30
C ARG A 96 -1.20 -1.27 -6.95
N LEU A 97 -0.07 -0.88 -6.38
CA LEU A 97 0.28 0.51 -6.16
C LEU A 97 0.54 1.15 -7.54
N ALA A 98 -0.31 2.10 -7.91
CA ALA A 98 -0.11 2.94 -9.09
C ALA A 98 0.93 4.01 -8.73
N ASN A 99 2.20 3.63 -8.77
CA ASN A 99 3.30 4.55 -8.51
C ASN A 99 3.24 5.74 -9.48
N PRO A 100 3.35 7.00 -8.99
CA PRO A 100 3.62 8.12 -9.88
C PRO A 100 5.06 8.07 -10.43
N THR A 101 5.97 7.28 -9.85
CA THR A 101 7.31 6.98 -10.41
C THR A 101 7.82 5.64 -9.86
N GLU A 102 8.08 4.67 -10.73
CA GLU A 102 8.74 3.38 -10.43
C GLU A 102 10.21 3.65 -10.03
N GLY A 103 10.70 3.04 -8.94
CA GLY A 103 12.10 3.18 -8.49
C GLY A 103 12.46 4.44 -7.69
N VAL A 104 11.52 5.01 -6.93
CA VAL A 104 11.83 6.05 -5.94
C VAL A 104 12.05 5.38 -4.58
N PRO A 105 13.31 5.16 -4.15
CA PRO A 105 13.56 4.63 -2.81
C PRO A 105 12.92 5.54 -1.76
N PHE A 106 12.49 4.95 -0.65
CA PHE A 106 11.89 5.61 0.51
C PHE A 106 12.18 7.12 0.60
N GLY A 107 11.17 7.93 0.26
CA GLY A 107 11.32 9.39 0.16
C GLY A 107 10.16 10.15 -0.48
N GLY A 108 9.23 9.46 -1.15
CA GLY A 108 8.01 10.07 -1.68
C GLY A 108 6.86 10.15 -0.67
N PHE A 109 6.69 9.13 0.16
CA PHE A 109 5.66 9.07 1.20
C PHE A 109 6.34 9.08 2.57
N THR A 110 6.49 10.26 3.17
CA THR A 110 7.08 10.38 4.51
C THR A 110 6.04 10.91 5.49
N ASN A 111 5.97 10.31 6.67
CA ASN A 111 5.17 10.85 7.79
C ASN A 111 5.83 12.11 8.40
N GLU A 112 7.00 12.52 7.91
CA GLU A 112 7.81 13.63 8.39
C GLU A 112 7.18 15.00 8.03
N THR A 113 6.66 15.67 9.06
CA THR A 113 6.37 17.11 9.17
C THR A 113 5.53 17.76 8.05
N ARG A 114 4.21 17.83 8.28
CA ARG A 114 3.21 18.71 7.64
C ARG A 114 3.48 20.23 7.82
N GLY A 115 4.72 20.63 8.05
CA GLY A 115 5.11 21.99 8.40
C GLY A 115 6.15 22.55 7.44
N ASP A 116 5.72 23.47 6.57
CA ASP A 116 6.55 24.51 5.97
C ASP A 116 7.69 24.06 5.02
N ALA A 117 7.37 23.31 3.97
CA ALA A 117 8.22 23.24 2.79
C ALA A 117 7.37 23.34 1.52
N GLY A 118 7.58 24.39 0.74
CA GLY A 118 6.91 24.63 -0.55
C GLY A 118 7.31 23.69 -1.68
N GLY A 119 7.39 22.39 -1.40
CA GLY A 119 7.43 21.32 -2.40
C GLY A 119 6.01 20.84 -2.68
N ASP A 120 5.74 20.50 -3.93
CA ASP A 120 4.47 19.91 -4.38
C ASP A 120 4.04 18.80 -3.38
N PRO A 121 2.82 18.83 -2.82
CA PRO A 121 2.40 17.75 -1.92
C PRO A 121 2.51 16.44 -2.68
N SER A 122 3.33 15.51 -2.16
CA SER A 122 3.36 14.14 -2.66
C SER A 122 1.92 13.67 -2.83
N ALA A 123 1.52 13.38 -4.06
CA ALA A 123 0.17 12.94 -4.34
C ALA A 123 -0.13 11.72 -3.45
N PRO A 124 -1.34 11.61 -2.88
CA PRO A 124 -1.68 10.47 -2.02
C PRO A 124 -1.47 9.17 -2.78
N ALA A 125 -1.12 8.12 -2.07
CA ALA A 125 -0.91 6.81 -2.68
C ALA A 125 -2.17 6.35 -3.41
N ARG A 126 -1.97 5.90 -4.65
CA ARG A 126 -3.06 5.46 -5.52
C ARG A 126 -2.97 3.96 -5.69
N TRP A 127 -4.03 3.26 -5.28
CA TRP A 127 -4.15 1.83 -5.47
C TRP A 127 -5.11 1.53 -6.62
N GLU A 128 -4.65 0.73 -7.57
CA GLU A 128 -5.48 0.19 -8.64
C GLU A 128 -5.89 -1.23 -8.27
N ARG A 129 -7.19 -1.51 -8.21
CA ARG A 129 -7.67 -2.89 -8.03
C ARG A 129 -7.51 -3.65 -9.35
N ILE A 130 -6.62 -4.64 -9.35
CA ILE A 130 -6.25 -5.40 -10.54
C ILE A 130 -7.05 -6.71 -10.69
N ASP A 131 -7.58 -7.24 -9.60
CA ASP A 131 -8.46 -8.42 -9.62
C ASP A 131 -9.44 -8.41 -8.45
N HIS A 132 -10.57 -9.10 -8.60
CA HIS A 132 -11.54 -9.37 -7.53
C HIS A 132 -12.49 -10.49 -7.92
N GLY A 133 -12.97 -11.24 -6.93
CA GLY A 133 -13.91 -12.33 -7.18
C GLY A 133 -14.32 -13.08 -5.94
N HIS A 134 -14.76 -14.32 -6.15
CA HIS A 134 -15.21 -15.23 -5.11
C HIS A 134 -14.81 -16.65 -5.48
N ILE A 135 -14.26 -17.41 -4.53
CA ILE A 135 -13.85 -18.82 -4.70
C ILE A 135 -14.97 -19.83 -4.45
#